data_AF-A0A7C1SED6-F1
#
_entry.id   AF-A0A7C1SED6-F1
#
_cell.length_a   1.000
_cell.length_b   1.000
_cell.length_c   1.000
_cell.angle_alpha   90.00
_cell.angle_beta   90.00
_cell.angle_gamma   90.00
#
_symmetry.space_group_name_H-M   'P 1'
#
loop_
_entity.id
_entity.type
_entity.pdbx_description
1 polymer ?
#
loop_
_entity_poly.entity_id
_entity_poly.type
_entity_poly.pdbx_seq_one_letter_code
_entity_poly.pdbx_strand_id
1 'polypeptide(L)' 'MNTEQKDKTSKEQDPDFHGAALIDDDGNEIPITEGMVQEACSDLDEEAGNTNDGKPSPSK' A
#
# COMPACT_ATOMS: atom_id res chain seq x y z
N MET A 1 -33.97 -37.82 2.23
CA MET A 1 -33.39 -37.51 3.54
C MET A 1 -32.45 -36.34 3.32
N ASN A 2 -32.83 -35.18 3.84
CA ASN A 2 -32.03 -33.95 3.78
C ASN A 2 -30.77 -34.13 4.64
N THR A 3 -29.65 -33.61 4.18
CA THR A 3 -28.63 -33.11 5.09
C THR A 3 -28.02 -31.86 4.47
N GLU A 4 -28.67 -30.74 4.77
CA GLU A 4 -28.04 -29.43 4.82
C GLU A 4 -26.91 -29.52 5.87
N GLN A 5 -25.66 -29.57 5.42
CA GLN A 5 -24.52 -29.36 6.31
C GLN A 5 -24.15 -27.88 6.30
N LYS A 6 -24.49 -27.29 7.43
CA LYS A 6 -24.31 -25.93 7.86
C LYS A 6 -22.85 -25.73 8.28
N ASP A 7 -22.00 -25.34 7.35
CA ASP A 7 -20.69 -24.76 7.69
C ASP A 7 -20.88 -23.29 8.06
N LYS A 8 -21.31 -23.07 9.30
CA LYS A 8 -21.10 -21.81 10.02
C LYS A 8 -19.65 -21.82 10.51
N THR A 9 -18.70 -21.60 9.60
CA THR A 9 -17.36 -21.20 10.00
C THR A 9 -17.38 -19.68 10.02
N SER A 10 -17.29 -19.14 11.23
CA SER A 10 -17.07 -17.73 11.51
C SER A 10 -16.02 -17.21 10.52
N LYS A 11 -16.45 -16.39 9.56
CA LYS A 11 -15.53 -15.62 8.73
C LYS A 11 -14.94 -14.53 9.63
N GLU A 12 -14.06 -14.91 10.55
CA GLU A 12 -12.84 -14.12 10.69
C GLU A 12 -12.30 -14.08 9.28
N GLN A 13 -12.49 -12.95 8.61
CA GLN A 13 -11.87 -12.75 7.32
C GLN A 13 -10.39 -12.66 7.63
N ASP A 14 -9.70 -13.80 7.60
CA ASP A 14 -8.26 -13.82 7.43
C ASP A 14 -7.95 -12.81 6.32
N PRO A 15 -7.14 -11.77 6.59
CA PRO A 15 -6.90 -10.75 5.59
C PRO A 15 -6.31 -11.46 4.39
N ASP A 16 -6.98 -11.28 3.27
CA ASP A 16 -6.64 -11.96 2.04
C ASP A 16 -5.39 -11.31 1.45
N PHE A 17 -4.22 -11.65 1.98
CA PHE A 17 -2.91 -11.09 1.61
C PHE A 17 -2.45 -11.62 0.24
N HIS A 18 -3.23 -11.37 -0.80
CA HIS A 18 -2.82 -11.60 -2.20
C HIS A 18 -1.97 -10.46 -2.77
N GLY A 19 -1.51 -9.52 -1.92
CA GLY A 19 -0.79 -8.31 -2.31
C GLY A 19 0.66 -8.32 -1.86
N ALA A 20 1.52 -7.62 -2.59
CA ALA A 20 2.90 -7.38 -2.16
C ALA A 20 2.93 -6.75 -0.75
N ALA A 21 3.87 -7.16 0.08
CA ALA A 21 4.14 -6.65 1.42
C ALA A 21 5.60 -6.17 1.52
N LEU A 22 5.86 -5.22 2.42
CA LEU A 22 7.23 -4.90 2.82
C LEU A 22 7.70 -5.91 3.87
N ILE A 23 8.98 -6.28 3.82
CA ILE A 23 9.60 -7.14 4.83
C ILE A 23 10.47 -6.26 5.73
N ASP A 24 10.24 -6.32 7.04
CA ASP A 24 11.08 -5.61 8.02
C ASP A 24 12.36 -6.40 8.37
N ASP A 25 13.24 -5.78 9.16
CA ASP A 25 14.53 -6.38 9.56
C ASP A 25 14.38 -7.65 10.42
N ASP A 26 13.25 -7.79 11.11
CA ASP A 26 12.90 -8.98 11.91
C ASP A 26 12.24 -10.07 11.04
N GLY A 27 11.99 -9.78 9.76
CA GLY A 27 11.40 -10.69 8.79
C GLY A 27 9.87 -10.75 8.82
N ASN A 28 9.21 -9.80 9.46
CA ASN A 28 7.75 -9.70 9.46
C ASN A 28 7.23 -9.05 8.19
N GLU A 29 6.06 -9.49 7.74
CA GLU A 29 5.35 -8.91 6.61
C GLU A 29 4.50 -7.72 7.06
N ILE A 30 4.79 -6.55 6.48
CA ILE A 30 4.03 -5.31 6.67
C ILE A 30 3.18 -5.08 5.42
N PRO A 31 1.84 -5.05 5.53
CA PRO A 31 0.96 -4.78 4.40
C PRO A 31 1.27 -3.40 3.81
N ILE A 32 1.41 -3.33 2.48
CA ILE A 32 1.51 -2.03 1.80
C ILE A 32 0.15 -1.34 1.87
N THR A 33 0.13 -0.15 2.45
CA THR A 33 -1.09 0.66 2.56
C THR A 33 -1.07 1.83 1.58
N GLU A 34 -2.24 2.36 1.27
CA GLU A 34 -2.37 3.55 0.43
C GLU A 34 -1.62 4.77 0.99
N GLY A 35 -1.57 4.92 2.33
CA GLY A 35 -0.81 6.01 2.97
C GLY A 35 0.68 5.95 2.63
N MET A 36 1.27 4.75 2.70
CA MET A 36 2.67 4.54 2.36
C MET A 36 2.97 4.86 0.89
N VAL A 37 2.02 4.56 -0.01
CA VAL A 37 2.15 4.92 -1.43
C VAL A 37 2.10 6.44 -1.62
N GLN A 38 1.20 7.14 -0.92
CA GLN A 38 1.08 8.60 -0.99
C GLN A 38 2.32 9.31 -0.43
N GLU A 39 2.85 8.84 0.70
CA GLU A 39 4.10 9.35 1.28
C GLU A 39 5.25 9.19 0.29
N ALA A 40 5.45 8.00 -0.26
CA ALA A 40 6.51 7.76 -1.26
C ALA A 40 6.35 8.64 -2.52
N CYS A 41 5.12 8.84 -3.01
CA CYS A 41 4.88 9.75 -4.14
C CYS A 41 5.19 11.21 -3.78
N SER A 42 4.91 11.63 -2.55
CA SER A 42 5.16 12.99 -2.07
C SER A 42 6.66 13.25 -1.91
N ASP A 43 7.38 12.31 -1.30
CA ASP A 43 8.84 12.39 -1.15
C ASP A 43 9.54 12.49 -2.52
N LEU A 44 9.04 11.76 -3.53
CA LEU A 44 9.53 11.84 -4.91
C LEU A 44 9.24 13.19 -5.57
N ASP A 45 8.10 13.83 -5.29
CA ASP A 45 7.77 15.15 -5.81
C ASP A 45 8.63 16.24 -5.14
N GLU A 46 8.91 16.10 -3.84
CA GLU A 46 9.84 16.97 -3.11
C GLU A 46 11.29 16.81 -3.59
N GLU A 47 11.76 15.58 -3.84
CA GLU A 47 13.07 15.35 -4.45
C GLU A 47 13.13 15.84 -5.91
N ALA A 48 12.09 15.60 -6.71
CA ALA A 48 12.03 16.03 -8.11
C ALA A 48 11.91 17.56 -8.26
N GLY A 49 11.30 18.24 -7.28
CA GLY A 49 11.26 19.70 -7.21
C GLY A 49 12.61 20.35 -6.89
N ASN A 50 13.58 19.58 -6.38
CA ASN A 50 14.92 20.06 -6.01
C ASN A 50 16.00 19.73 -7.06
N THR A 51 15.71 18.87 -8.04
CA THR A 51 16.48 18.82 -9.28
C THR A 51 16.03 19.96 -10.17
N ASN A 52 16.90 20.97 -10.25
CA ASN A 52 16.83 22.15 -11.12
C ASN A 52 16.86 21.76 -12.62
N ASP A 53 15.98 20.88 -13.08
CA ASP A 53 15.74 20.63 -14.49
C ASP A 53 14.83 21.74 -15.02
N GLY A 54 15.50 22.80 -15.45
CA GLY A 54 14.93 24.09 -15.74
C GLY A 54 13.63 24.04 -16.54
N LYS A 55 12.58 24.54 -15.90
CA LYS A 55 11.53 25.27 -16.59
C LYS A 55 11.36 26.62 -15.89
N PRO A 56 11.74 27.74 -16.53
CA PRO A 56 11.58 29.05 -15.93
C PRO A 56 10.09 29.34 -15.80
N SER A 57 9.62 29.61 -14.59
CA SER A 57 8.33 30.25 -14.37
C SER A 57 8.37 31.65 -14.99
N PRO A 58 7.56 31.98 -16.01
CA PRO A 58 7.35 33.37 -16.38
C PRO A 58 6.29 33.93 -15.41
N SER A 59 6.75 34.65 -14.39
CA SER A 59 5.87 35.52 -13.60
C SER A 59 5.80 36.89 -14.26
N LYS A 60 4.71 37.16 -14.98
CA LYS A 60 4.10 38.49 -15.09
C LYS A 60 2.64 38.39 -15.45
#